data_AF-A0A0D0DJZ3-F1
#
_entry.id   AF-A0A0D0DJZ3-F1
#
_cell.length_a   1.000
_cell.length_b   1.000
_cell.length_c   1.000
_cell.angle_alpha   90.00
_cell.angle_beta   90.00
_cell.angle_gamma   90.00
#
_symmetry.space_group_name_H-M   'P 1'
#
loop_
_entity.id
_entity.type
_entity.pdbx_description
1 polymer ?
#
loop_
_entity_poly.entity_id
_entity_poly.type
_entity_poly.pdbx_seq_one_letter_code
_entity_poly.pdbx_strand_id
1 'polypeptide(L)'
;MNREEWDTWKEAYKTWFYNHSQRRATKPLVKYGKSVTTWDVIKLQKRDDISKVIEEEHGAKPGDQEMITKYQWAVNKVIRGLTQEEIKETKRLAEEWRKTKPLPKVQAN
;
A
#
# COMPACT_ATOMS: atom_id res chain seq x y z
N MET A 1 35.14 -20.65 -40.00
CA MET A 1 34.15 -19.57 -39.80
C MET A 1 34.21 -18.69 -41.03
N ASN A 2 33.17 -18.77 -41.86
CA ASN A 2 33.09 -18.02 -43.11
C ASN A 2 32.70 -16.56 -42.85
N ARG A 3 33.00 -15.67 -43.81
CA ARG A 3 32.75 -14.22 -43.69
C ARG A 3 31.27 -13.89 -43.42
N GLU A 4 30.38 -14.65 -44.05
CA GLU A 4 28.92 -14.53 -43.89
C GLU A 4 28.45 -14.95 -42.49
N GLU A 5 29.05 -16.00 -41.92
CA GLU A 5 28.77 -16.44 -40.55
C GLU A 5 29.22 -15.37 -39.54
N TRP A 6 30.36 -14.72 -39.79
CA TRP A 6 30.89 -13.63 -38.97
C TRP A 6 29.98 -12.39 -38.99
N ASP A 7 29.45 -12.02 -40.15
CA ASP A 7 28.56 -10.86 -40.25
C ASP A 7 27.20 -11.13 -39.60
N THR A 8 26.66 -12.34 -39.72
CA THR A 8 25.43 -12.76 -39.01
C THR A 8 25.62 -12.69 -37.49
N TRP A 9 26.77 -13.16 -36.99
CA TRP A 9 27.08 -13.15 -35.57
C TRP A 9 27.25 -11.71 -35.03
N LYS A 10 27.86 -10.83 -35.84
CA LYS A 10 28.04 -9.42 -35.50
C LYS A 10 26.70 -8.68 -35.42
N GLU A 11 25.77 -8.95 -36.32
CA GLU A 11 24.43 -8.34 -36.28
C GLU A 11 23.58 -8.86 -35.11
N ALA A 12 23.69 -10.15 -34.79
CA ALA A 12 23.07 -10.71 -33.59
C ALA A 12 23.60 -10.04 -32.30
N TYR A 13 24.92 -9.83 -32.24
CA TYR A 13 25.56 -9.18 -31.09
C TYR A 13 25.17 -7.71 -30.96
N LYS A 14 25.13 -6.95 -32.07
CA LYS A 14 24.65 -5.56 -32.07
C LYS A 14 23.20 -5.46 -31.60
N THR A 15 22.33 -6.35 -32.09
CA THR A 15 20.92 -6.40 -31.70
C THR A 15 20.78 -6.71 -30.21
N TRP A 16 21.53 -7.69 -29.71
CA TRP A 16 21.53 -8.03 -28.28
C TRP A 16 21.98 -6.83 -27.43
N PHE A 17 23.08 -6.17 -27.82
CA PHE A 17 23.61 -5.02 -27.11
C PHE A 17 22.63 -3.84 -27.14
N TYR A 18 22.01 -3.54 -28.28
CA TYR A 18 21.00 -2.48 -28.37
C TYR A 18 19.81 -2.73 -27.44
N ASN A 19 19.32 -3.97 -27.40
CA ASN A 19 18.18 -4.34 -26.55
C ASN A 19 18.52 -4.38 -25.04
N HIS A 20 19.77 -4.70 -24.68
CA HIS A 20 20.19 -4.86 -23.27
C HIS A 20 20.92 -3.64 -22.68
N SER A 21 21.50 -2.77 -23.52
CA SER A 21 22.21 -1.56 -23.08
C SER A 21 21.28 -0.35 -22.91
N GLN A 22 20.09 -0.37 -23.51
CA GLN A 22 19.10 0.67 -23.25
C GLN A 22 18.62 0.55 -21.81
N ARG A 23 19.05 1.52 -20.99
CA ARG A 23 18.44 1.77 -19.68
C ARG A 23 16.95 1.91 -19.89
N ARG A 24 16.15 1.07 -19.22
CA ARG A 24 14.69 1.20 -19.22
C ARG A 24 14.37 2.66 -18.93
N ALA A 25 13.59 3.29 -19.82
CA ALA A 25 13.19 4.69 -19.66
C ALA A 25 12.73 4.91 -18.22
N THR A 26 13.24 5.96 -17.57
CA THR A 26 12.84 6.33 -16.23
C THR A 26 11.34 6.51 -16.27
N LYS A 27 10.59 5.58 -15.64
CA LYS A 27 9.14 5.68 -15.59
C LYS A 27 8.79 7.07 -15.06
N PRO A 28 7.81 7.78 -15.66
CA PRO A 28 7.42 9.09 -15.16
C PRO A 28 7.13 8.98 -13.67
N LEU A 29 7.55 9.99 -12.90
CA LEU A 29 7.34 10.06 -11.46
C LEU A 29 5.82 10.02 -11.22
N VAL A 30 5.26 8.83 -10.98
CA VAL A 30 3.87 8.68 -10.56
C VAL A 30 3.79 9.48 -9.27
N LYS A 31 2.96 10.54 -9.23
CA LYS A 31 2.82 11.41 -8.05
C LYS A 31 2.66 10.52 -6.81
N TYR A 32 3.72 10.44 -6.00
CA TYR A 32 3.82 9.55 -4.85
C TYR A 32 2.98 10.11 -3.69
N GLY A 33 1.67 10.03 -3.82
CA GLY A 33 0.77 10.05 -2.66
C GLY A 33 0.29 8.62 -2.44
N LYS A 34 0.52 8.05 -1.26
CA LYS A 34 -0.19 6.81 -0.87
C LYS A 34 -1.69 7.11 -1.06
N SER A 35 -2.36 6.36 -1.94
CA SER A 35 -3.79 6.50 -2.12
C SER A 35 -4.48 6.04 -0.84
N VAL A 36 -5.31 6.90 -0.26
CA VAL A 36 -6.09 6.52 0.92
C VAL A 36 -7.01 5.36 0.57
N THR A 37 -6.94 4.31 1.38
CA THR A 37 -7.84 3.16 1.27
C THR A 37 -8.94 3.27 2.32
N THR A 38 -10.09 2.64 2.07
CA THR A 38 -11.18 2.51 3.07
C THR A 38 -10.66 1.97 4.41
N TRP A 39 -9.69 1.05 4.39
CA TRP A 39 -9.04 0.52 5.58
C TRP A 39 -8.31 1.59 6.40
N ASP A 40 -7.68 2.57 5.75
CA ASP A 40 -6.96 3.65 6.43
C ASP A 40 -7.95 4.58 7.14
N VAL A 41 -9.09 4.84 6.50
CA VAL A 41 -10.18 5.62 7.10
C VAL A 41 -10.76 4.90 8.32
N ILE A 42 -11.06 3.61 8.20
CA ILE A 42 -11.61 2.81 9.30
C ILE A 42 -10.63 2.76 10.48
N LYS A 43 -9.35 2.48 10.22
CA LYS A 43 -8.32 2.46 11.26
C LYS A 43 -8.22 3.80 11.98
N LEU A 44 -8.36 4.91 11.26
CA LEU A 44 -8.25 6.25 11.83
C LEU A 44 -9.48 6.63 12.66
N GLN A 45 -10.68 6.28 12.19
CA GLN A 45 -11.95 6.53 12.89
C GLN A 45 -12.12 5.64 14.13
N LYS A 46 -11.72 4.36 14.04
CA LYS A 46 -11.92 3.34 15.07
C LYS A 46 -10.66 3.06 15.88
N ARG A 47 -9.66 3.95 15.87
CA ARG A 47 -8.37 3.73 16.54
C ARG A 47 -8.53 3.50 18.06
N ASP A 48 -9.46 4.24 18.67
CA ASP A 48 -9.68 4.21 20.11
C ASP A 48 -10.44 2.92 20.46
N ASP A 49 -11.41 2.51 19.62
CA ASP A 49 -12.10 1.22 19.73
C ASP A 49 -11.14 0.03 19.57
N ILE A 50 -10.22 0.09 18.60
CA ILE A 50 -9.19 -0.95 18.41
C ILE A 50 -8.30 -1.06 19.64
N SER A 51 -7.87 0.07 20.21
CA SER A 51 -7.03 0.09 21.41
C SER A 51 -7.78 -0.49 22.61
N LYS A 52 -9.05 -0.13 22.77
CA LYS A 52 -9.92 -0.63 23.83
C LYS A 52 -10.17 -2.14 23.72
N VAL A 53 -10.40 -2.67 22.52
CA VAL A 53 -10.57 -4.13 22.28
C VAL A 53 -9.31 -4.91 22.67
N ILE A 54 -8.12 -4.34 22.47
CA ILE A 54 -6.86 -4.98 22.86
C ILE A 54 -6.69 -4.95 24.39
N GLU A 55 -7.00 -3.82 25.02
CA GLU A 55 -6.90 -3.67 26.47
C GLU A 55 -7.89 -4.58 27.20
N GLU A 56 -9.14 -4.67 26.73
CA GLU A 56 -10.19 -5.49 27.35
C GLU A 56 -9.93 -7.00 27.23
N GLU A 57 -9.44 -7.49 26.08
CA GLU A 57 -9.28 -8.95 25.88
C GLU A 57 -7.88 -9.48 26.14
N HIS A 58 -6.87 -8.63 26.05
CA HIS A 58 -5.48 -9.04 26.22
C HIS A 58 -4.79 -8.31 27.37
N GLY A 59 -5.42 -7.30 27.98
CA GLY A 59 -4.82 -6.54 29.09
C GLY A 59 -3.60 -5.71 28.69
N ALA A 60 -3.27 -5.66 27.39
CA ALA A 60 -2.10 -4.96 26.89
C ALA A 60 -2.38 -3.47 26.81
N LYS A 61 -1.50 -2.66 27.40
CA LYS A 61 -1.67 -1.21 27.45
C LYS A 61 -1.21 -0.56 26.14
N PRO A 62 -1.69 0.66 25.84
CA PRO A 62 -1.15 1.44 24.74
C PRO A 62 0.36 1.65 24.89
N GLY A 63 1.14 1.20 23.90
CA GLY A 63 2.61 1.30 23.92
C GLY A 63 3.34 -0.01 24.23
N ASP A 64 2.63 -1.05 24.68
CA ASP A 64 3.25 -2.36 24.91
C ASP A 64 3.55 -3.07 23.57
N GLN A 65 4.65 -3.84 23.54
CA GLN A 65 5.01 -4.64 22.36
C GLN A 65 3.90 -5.63 21.99
N GLU A 66 3.19 -6.16 22.99
CA GLU A 66 2.06 -7.06 22.78
C GLU A 66 0.92 -6.39 22.02
N MET A 67 0.68 -5.08 22.23
CA MET A 67 -0.33 -4.32 21.49
C MET A 67 -0.06 -4.35 19.99
N ILE A 68 1.19 -4.19 19.57
CA ILE A 68 1.59 -4.25 18.15
C ILE A 68 1.24 -5.62 17.55
N THR A 69 1.51 -6.70 18.28
CA THR A 69 1.22 -8.07 17.81
C THR A 69 -0.29 -8.35 17.70
N LYS A 70 -1.10 -7.77 18.60
CA LYS A 70 -2.55 -7.96 18.64
C LYS A 70 -3.33 -6.96 17.79
N TYR A 71 -2.68 -5.91 17.29
CA TYR A 71 -3.31 -4.84 16.54
C TYR A 71 -4.06 -5.33 15.29
N GLN A 72 -3.43 -6.19 14.48
CA GLN A 72 -4.09 -6.75 13.28
C GLN A 72 -5.33 -7.57 13.63
N TRP A 73 -5.27 -8.34 14.73
CA TRP A 73 -6.40 -9.12 15.20
C TRP A 73 -7.56 -8.22 15.65
N ALA A 74 -7.27 -7.16 16.40
CA ALA A 74 -8.29 -6.21 16.86
C ALA A 74 -8.93 -5.43 15.72
N VAL A 75 -8.13 -5.00 14.73
CA VAL A 75 -8.63 -4.39 13.49
C VAL A 75 -9.61 -5.32 12.77
N ASN A 76 -9.26 -6.60 12.60
CA ASN A 76 -10.14 -7.57 11.95
C ASN A 76 -11.44 -7.79 12.74
N LYS A 77 -11.37 -7.80 14.08
CA LYS A 77 -12.54 -7.93 14.95
C LYS A 77 -13.50 -6.76 14.83
N VAL A 78 -12.98 -5.54 14.89
CA VAL A 78 -13.76 -4.29 14.71
C VAL A 78 -14.41 -4.27 13.34
N ILE A 79 -13.69 -4.69 12.29
CA ILE A 79 -14.21 -4.70 10.92
C ILE A 79 -15.27 -5.77 10.70
N ARG A 80 -15.16 -6.92 11.36
CA ARG A 80 -16.21 -7.93 11.33
C ARG A 80 -17.49 -7.46 12.03
N GLY A 81 -17.38 -6.54 12.99
CA GLY A 81 -18.52 -5.95 13.70
C GLY A 81 -19.15 -4.74 13.01
N LEU A 82 -18.51 -4.19 11.96
CA LEU A 82 -19.01 -3.04 11.22
C LEU A 82 -20.20 -3.43 10.32
N THR A 83 -21.23 -2.59 10.33
CA THR A 83 -22.41 -2.79 9.48
C THR A 83 -22.07 -2.44 8.03
N GLN A 84 -22.77 -3.05 7.06
CA GLN A 84 -22.59 -2.72 5.63
C GLN A 84 -22.78 -1.24 5.32
N GLU A 85 -23.65 -0.55 6.06
CA GLU A 85 -23.88 0.89 5.93
C GLU A 85 -22.66 1.71 6.35
N GLU A 86 -22.03 1.38 7.48
CA GLU A 86 -20.81 2.04 7.95
C GLU A 86 -19.64 1.82 6.98
N ILE A 87 -19.55 0.63 6.39
CA ILE A 87 -18.56 0.31 5.34
C ILE A 87 -18.81 1.14 4.09
N LYS A 88 -20.09 1.38 3.72
CA LYS A 88 -20.45 2.21 2.56
C LYS A 88 -20.11 3.68 2.80
N GLU A 89 -20.35 4.20 4.00
CA GLU A 89 -20.02 5.57 4.36
C GLU A 89 -18.49 5.80 4.40
N THR A 90 -17.74 4.86 4.98
CA THR A 90 -16.26 4.91 4.96
C THR A 90 -15.69 4.81 3.54
N LYS A 91 -16.34 4.08 2.62
CA LYS A 91 -15.96 4.09 1.20
C LYS A 91 -16.19 5.46 0.56
N ARG A 92 -17.33 6.09 0.81
CA ARG A 92 -17.64 7.44 0.31
C ARG A 92 -16.61 8.45 0.81
N LEU A 93 -16.28 8.38 2.10
CA LEU A 93 -15.32 9.25 2.75
C LEU A 93 -13.88 9.01 2.25
N ALA A 94 -13.49 7.75 1.99
CA ALA A 94 -12.23 7.44 1.34
C ALA A 94 -12.15 7.98 -0.09
N GLU A 95 -13.25 7.98 -0.84
CA GLU A 95 -13.31 8.57 -2.18
C GLU A 95 -13.19 10.10 -2.14
N GLU A 96 -13.84 10.73 -1.16
CA GLU A 96 -13.70 12.16 -0.90
C GLU A 96 -12.26 12.54 -0.56
N TRP A 97 -11.57 11.76 0.30
CA TRP A 97 -10.16 11.94 0.66
C TRP A 97 -9.17 11.60 -0.46
N ARG A 98 -9.61 10.93 -1.53
CA ARG A 98 -8.82 10.77 -2.75
C ARG A 98 -8.94 11.98 -3.66
N LYS A 99 -10.10 12.64 -3.67
CA LYS A 99 -10.39 13.83 -4.48
C LYS A 99 -9.82 15.10 -3.82
N THR A 100 -9.97 15.23 -2.51
CA THR A 100 -9.32 16.24 -1.68
C THR A 100 -7.93 15.74 -1.28
N LYS A 101 -6.95 16.62 -1.05
CA LYS A 101 -5.68 16.16 -0.46
C LYS A 101 -6.00 15.42 0.85
N PRO A 102 -5.55 14.17 1.04
CA PRO A 102 -5.87 13.44 2.26
C PRO A 102 -5.28 14.15 3.47
N LEU A 103 -5.99 14.06 4.60
CA LEU A 103 -5.59 14.70 5.85
C LEU A 103 -4.10 14.42 6.14
N PRO A 104 -3.31 15.41 6.59
CA PRO A 104 -1.89 15.23 6.87
C PRO A 104 -1.59 14.03 7.78
N LYS A 105 -2.51 13.75 8.71
CA LYS A 105 -2.45 12.61 9.65
C LYS A 105 -2.52 11.23 8.99
N VAL A 106 -3.07 11.14 7.77
CA VAL A 106 -3.14 9.91 6.95
C VAL A 106 -1.89 9.75 6.08
N GLN A 107 -1.24 10.86 5.71
CA GLN A 107 -0.01 10.85 4.90
C GLN A 107 1.28 10.68 5.72
N ALA A 108 1.25 10.99 7.01
CA ALA A 108 2.43 10.97 7.89
C ALA A 108 2.80 9.59 8.47
N ASN A 109 2.12 8.50 8.08
CA ASN A 109 2.41 7.12 8.49
C ASN A 109 2.90 6.25 7.32
#